data_AF-A0A136JX15-F1
#
_entry.id   AF-A0A136JX15-F1
#
_cell.length_a   1.000
_cell.length_b   1.000
_cell.length_c   1.000
_cell.angle_alpha   90.00
_cell.angle_beta   90.00
_cell.angle_gamma   90.00
#
_symmetry.space_group_name_H-M   'P 1'
#
loop_
_entity.id
_entity.type
_entity.pdbx_description
1 polymer ?
#
loop_
_entity_poly.entity_id
_entity_poly.type
_entity_poly.pdbx_seq_one_letter_code
_entity_poly.pdbx_strand_id
1 'polypeptide(L)' 'METTIIHIMESWPLQLVLQSDSVREDVVLDENVRIYRAGVLVDPGVLRPGQRVRVLRRAPDSDTTVTELEIIP' A
#
# COMPACT_ATOMS: atom_id res chain seq x y z
N MET A 1 -4.74 0.45 9.74
CA MET A 1 -4.52 1.89 9.93
C MET A 1 -4.75 2.56 8.60
N GLU A 2 -5.58 3.60 8.56
CA GLU A 2 -5.81 4.39 7.34
C GLU A 2 -4.66 5.36 7.15
N THR A 3 -4.21 5.51 5.91
CA THR A 3 -3.05 6.32 5.55
C THR A 3 -3.19 6.79 4.11
N THR A 4 -2.47 7.83 3.73
CA THR A 4 -2.49 8.36 2.36
C THR A 4 -1.20 7.99 1.64
N ILE A 5 -1.32 7.51 0.40
CA ILE A 5 -0.16 7.35 -0.48
C ILE A 5 0.33 8.75 -0.85
N ILE A 6 1.50 9.16 -0.37
CA ILE A 6 2.07 10.46 -0.74
C ILE A 6 3.09 10.35 -1.88
N HIS A 7 3.67 9.17 -2.08
CA HIS A 7 4.58 8.91 -3.18
C HIS A 7 4.54 7.44 -3.60
N ILE A 8 4.78 7.19 -4.89
CA ILE A 8 4.95 5.85 -5.46
C ILE A 8 6.29 5.87 -6.20
N MET A 9 7.18 4.96 -5.85
CA MET A 9 8.42 4.75 -6.58
C MET A 9 8.21 3.57 -7.51
N GLU A 10 8.29 3.84 -8.82
CA GLU A 10 8.20 2.83 -9.88
C GLU A 10 9.49 2.00 -9.90
N SER A 11 9.58 1.05 -8.97
CA SER A 11 10.65 0.07 -8.83
C SER A 11 10.08 -1.35 -8.88
N TRP A 12 10.98 -2.35 -8.90
CA TRP A 12 10.62 -3.75 -8.73
C TRP A 12 11.32 -4.30 -7.47
N PRO A 13 10.57 -4.65 -6.39
CA PRO A 13 9.11 -4.50 -6.21
C PRO A 13 8.66 -3.04 -6.08
N LEU A 14 7.35 -2.78 -6.20
CA LEU A 14 6.78 -1.43 -6.10
C LEU A 14 6.95 -0.91 -4.67
N GLN A 15 7.40 0.34 -4.52
CA GLN A 15 7.55 0.97 -3.20
C GLN A 15 6.59 2.15 -3.05
N LEU A 16 5.99 2.26 -1.87
CA LEU A 16 5.06 3.33 -1.53
C LEU A 16 5.58 4.10 -0.32
N VAL A 17 5.30 5.40 -0.30
CA VAL A 17 5.43 6.21 0.91
C VAL A 17 4.03 6.53 1.42
N LEU A 18 3.75 6.07 2.63
CA LEU A 18 2.47 6.21 3.30
C LEU A 18 2.58 7.30 4.38
N GLN A 19 1.56 8.14 4.48
CA GLN A 19 1.46 9.21 5.47
C GLN A 19 0.15 9.10 6.25
N SER A 20 0.28 8.92 7.56
CA SER A 20 -0.81 9.12 8.54
C SER A 20 -0.63 10.46 9.25
N ASP A 21 -1.52 10.81 10.17
CA ASP A 21 -1.49 12.12 10.87
C ASP A 21 -0.14 12.45 11.53
N SER A 22 0.59 11.43 11.98
CA SER A 22 1.83 11.60 12.76
C SER A 22 3.03 10.80 12.24
N VAL A 23 2.82 9.87 11.31
CA VAL A 23 3.87 8.93 10.87
C VAL A 23 3.93 8.86 9.36
N ARG A 24 5.15 9.04 8.85
CA ARG A 24 5.55 8.71 7.49
C ARG A 24 6.24 7.35 7.50
N GLU A 25 5.85 6.48 6.58
CA GLU A 25 6.37 5.12 6.49
C GLU A 25 6.67 4.77 5.03
N ASP A 26 7.85 4.23 4.78
CA ASP A 26 8.23 3.63 3.50
C ASP A 26 7.92 2.14 3.52
N VAL A 27 7.11 1.67 2.57
CA VAL A 27 6.71 0.27 2.45
C VAL A 27 7.03 -0.29 1.08
N VAL A 28 7.30 -1.58 1.05
CA VAL A 28 7.48 -2.36 -0.18
C VAL A 28 6.23 -3.20 -0.39
N LEU A 29 5.68 -3.20 -1.60
CA LEU A 29 4.62 -4.14 -1.95
C LEU A 29 5.26 -5.47 -2.35
N ASP A 30 4.75 -6.56 -1.78
CA ASP A 30 5.08 -7.91 -2.23
C ASP A 30 4.75 -8.10 -3.71
N GLU A 31 5.49 -8.95 -4.42
CA GLU A 31 5.24 -9.23 -5.84
C GLU A 31 3.85 -9.85 -6.07
N ASN A 32 3.29 -10.52 -5.04
CA ASN A 32 1.96 -11.11 -5.05
C ASN A 32 0.96 -10.31 -4.19
N VAL A 33 1.21 -9.01 -3.99
CA VAL A 33 0.34 -8.14 -3.19
C VAL A 33 -1.10 -8.23 -3.69
N ARG A 34 -2.05 -8.37 -2.75
CA ARG A 34 -3.47 -8.30 -3.05
C ARG A 34 -3.99 -6.92 -2.70
N ILE A 35 -4.48 -6.20 -3.70
CA ILE A 35 -5.02 -4.86 -3.52
C ILE A 35 -6.52 -4.91 -3.76
N TYR A 36 -7.29 -4.44 -2.78
CA TYR A 36 -8.74 -4.41 -2.87
C TYR A 36 -9.24 -2.98 -3.02
N ARG A 37 -10.33 -2.77 -3.76
CA ARG A 37 -11.11 -1.53 -3.77
C ARG A 37 -12.57 -1.91 -3.64
N ALA A 38 -13.22 -1.48 -2.55
CA ALA A 38 -14.60 -1.86 -2.23
C ALA A 38 -14.83 -3.40 -2.31
N GLY A 39 -13.87 -4.18 -1.77
CA GLY A 39 -13.92 -5.65 -1.77
C GLY A 39 -13.55 -6.33 -3.09
N VAL A 40 -13.28 -5.59 -4.16
CA VAL A 40 -12.88 -6.15 -5.46
C VAL A 40 -11.36 -6.12 -5.60
N LEU A 41 -10.75 -7.23 -6.02
CA LEU A 41 -9.32 -7.30 -6.30
C LEU A 41 -8.98 -6.45 -7.53
N VAL A 42 -7.97 -5.60 -7.42
CA VAL A 42 -7.51 -4.66 -8.45
C VAL A 42 -6.00 -4.75 -8.65
N ASP A 43 -5.55 -4.32 -9.82
CA ASP A 43 -4.14 -4.32 -10.20
C ASP A 43 -3.34 -3.23 -9.45
N PRO A 44 -2.07 -3.46 -9.05
CA PRO A 44 -1.23 -2.42 -8.43
C PRO A 44 -1.09 -1.14 -9.25
N GLY A 45 -1.20 -1.22 -10.58
CA GLY A 45 -1.20 -0.10 -11.50
C GLY A 45 -2.40 0.86 -11.33
N VAL A 46 -3.35 0.61 -10.43
CA VAL A 46 -4.42 1.55 -10.06
C VAL A 46 -4.07 2.48 -8.90
N LEU A 47 -2.95 2.21 -8.20
CA LEU A 47 -2.49 3.01 -7.07
C LEU A 47 -2.02 4.39 -7.55
N ARG A 48 -2.41 5.46 -6.84
CA ARG A 48 -2.04 6.83 -7.18
C ARG A 48 -1.69 7.61 -5.90
N PRO A 49 -0.73 8.55 -5.97
CA PRO A 49 -0.57 9.54 -4.91
C PRO A 49 -1.89 10.27 -4.60
N GLY A 50 -2.13 10.58 -3.33
CA GLY A 50 -3.36 11.17 -2.81
C GLY A 50 -4.45 10.16 -2.46
N GLN A 51 -4.32 8.88 -2.84
CA GLN A 51 -5.30 7.86 -2.45
C GLN A 51 -5.16 7.50 -0.97
N ARG A 52 -6.31 7.38 -0.32
CA ARG A 52 -6.39 6.77 1.01
C ARG A 52 -6.38 5.26 0.88
N VAL A 53 -5.57 4.63 1.72
CA VAL A 53 -5.41 3.19 1.76
C VAL A 53 -5.35 2.69 3.20
N ARG A 54 -5.59 1.40 3.36
CA ARG A 54 -5.43 0.68 4.60
C ARG A 54 -4.57 -0.55 4.35
N VAL A 55 -3.47 -0.67 5.10
CA VAL A 55 -2.69 -1.92 5.14
C VAL A 55 -3.50 -2.95 5.91
N LEU A 56 -3.83 -4.07 5.24
CA LEU A 56 -4.58 -5.19 5.82
C LEU A 56 -3.64 -6.27 6.36
N ARG A 57 -2.55 -6.56 5.65
CA ARG A 57 -1.58 -7.59 6.03
C ARG A 57 -0.17 -7.21 5.60
N ARG A 58 0.80 -7.58 6.44
CA ARG A 58 2.24 -7.50 6.19
C ARG A 58 2.86 -8.89 6.17
N ALA A 59 4.04 -9.02 5.59
CA ALA A 59 4.78 -10.27 5.62
C ALA A 59 5.19 -10.61 7.07
N PRO A 60 5.21 -11.90 7.46
CA PRO A 60 5.54 -12.30 8.83
C PRO A 60 6.98 -11.96 9.22
N ASP A 61 7.89 -11.91 8.24
CA ASP A 61 9.33 -11.67 8.44
C ASP A 61 9.75 -10.22 8.14
N SER A 62 8.80 -9.33 7.85
CA SER A 62 9.09 -7.93 7.48
C SER A 62 7.95 -6.98 7.83
N ASP A 63 8.24 -6.04 8.73
CA ASP A 63 7.31 -4.96 9.07
C ASP A 63 7.13 -3.94 7.94
N THR A 64 7.97 -3.92 6.91
CA THR A 64 7.86 -2.96 5.79
C THR A 64 7.24 -3.57 4.54
N THR A 65 7.13 -4.89 4.46
CA THR A 65 6.59 -5.59 3.28
C THR A 65 5.08 -5.79 3.44
N VAL A 66 4.30 -5.17 2.55
CA VAL A 66 2.84 -5.26 2.53
C VAL A 66 2.41 -6.35 1.56
N THR A 67 1.59 -7.28 2.05
CA THR A 67 1.03 -8.39 1.26
C THR A 67 -0.43 -8.18 0.93
N GLU A 68 -1.16 -7.37 1.71
CA GLU A 68 -2.55 -7.01 1.42
C GLU A 68 -2.84 -5.53 1.75
N LEU A 69 -3.48 -4.84 0.80
CA LEU A 69 -3.82 -3.42 0.87
C LEU A 69 -5.27 -3.21 0.43
N GLU A 70 -5.94 -2.23 1.01
CA GLU A 70 -7.28 -1.79 0.59
C GLU A 70 -7.25 -0.30 0.23
N ILE A 71 -7.87 0.07 -0.89
CA ILE A 71 -8.11 1.45 -1.30
C ILE A 71 -9.46 1.90 -0.75
N ILE A 72 -9.45 3.00 -0.02
CA ILE A 72 -10.62 3.59 0.62
C ILE A 72 -11.20 4.66 -0.33
N PRO A 73 -12.50 4.62 -0.66
CA PRO A 73 -13.17 5.60 -1.51
C PRO A 73 -13.29 7.00 -0.87
#